data_AF-A0A317HF13-F1
#
_entry.id   AF-A0A317HF13-F1
#
_cell.length_a   1.000
_cell.length_b   1.000
_cell.length_c   1.000
_cell.angle_alpha   90.00
_cell.angle_beta   90.00
_cell.angle_gamma   90.00
#
_symmetry.space_group_name_H-M   'P 1'
#
loop_
_entity.id
_entity.type
_entity.pdbx_description
1 polymer ?
#
loop_
_entity_poly.entity_id
_entity_poly.type
_entity_poly.pdbx_seq_one_letter_code
_entity_poly.pdbx_strand_id
1 'polypeptide(L)'
;MADIFPPVVQRPKLLAFRRAIDARASCLRRDECGDWAVCGRGGHIFAVPEGFQLLCFKGSVRGWNAAKSRLGFCSITQDGDEEGGLILDRLPTASEAEAIRYVLGIPKARHLSEEQRARMILSGAWDRFKGDFRPKSGSGGG
;
A
#
# COMPACT_ATOMS: atom_id res chain seq x y z
N MET A 1 9.22 -23.41 -12.93
CA MET A 1 8.08 -22.51 -13.21
C MET A 1 8.61 -21.10 -13.04
N ALA A 2 8.83 -20.38 -14.15
CA ALA A 2 9.31 -19.01 -14.06
C ALA A 2 8.16 -18.12 -13.59
N ASP A 3 8.38 -17.31 -12.55
CA ASP A 3 7.38 -16.33 -12.12
C ASP A 3 7.01 -15.45 -13.32
N ILE A 4 5.72 -15.43 -13.67
CA ILE A 4 5.16 -14.65 -14.78
C ILE A 4 5.55 -13.17 -14.62
N PHE A 5 5.69 -12.72 -13.38
CA PHE A 5 6.14 -11.39 -13.07
C PHE A 5 7.15 -11.43 -11.91
N PRO A 6 8.46 -11.50 -12.20
CA PRO A 6 9.45 -11.83 -11.17
C PRO A 6 9.65 -10.69 -10.16
N PRO A 7 10.04 -11.00 -8.91
CA PRO A 7 10.21 -10.00 -7.84
C PRO A 7 11.13 -8.82 -8.18
N VAL A 8 12.14 -9.06 -9.02
CA VAL A 8 13.09 -8.04 -9.49
C VAL A 8 12.43 -6.95 -10.36
N VAL A 9 11.32 -7.28 -11.04
CA VAL A 9 10.52 -6.33 -11.83
C VAL A 9 9.40 -5.71 -10.98
N GLN A 10 8.79 -6.48 -10.09
CA GLN A 10 7.74 -6.00 -9.19
C GLN A 10 8.20 -4.84 -8.31
N ARG A 11 9.31 -5.03 -7.59
CA ARG A 11 9.74 -4.12 -6.53
C ARG A 11 10.02 -2.69 -7.03
N PRO A 12 10.72 -2.45 -8.15
CA PRO A 12 10.90 -1.10 -8.70
C PRO A 12 9.57 -0.41 -9.08
N LYS A 13 8.63 -1.14 -9.70
CA LYS A 13 7.31 -0.58 -10.05
C LYS A 13 6.53 -0.19 -8.80
N LEU A 14 6.51 -1.06 -7.79
CA LEU A 14 5.85 -0.78 -6.50
C LEU A 14 6.51 0.37 -5.75
N LEU A 15 7.83 0.52 -5.86
CA LEU A 15 8.53 1.67 -5.28
C LEU A 15 8.10 2.99 -5.94
N ALA A 16 7.94 3.01 -7.27
CA ALA A 16 7.43 4.15 -8.01
C ALA A 16 5.97 4.45 -7.60
N PHE A 17 5.12 3.43 -7.54
CA PHE A 17 3.72 3.57 -7.11
C PHE A 17 3.61 4.11 -5.69
N ARG A 18 4.37 3.54 -4.73
CA ARG A 18 4.42 3.99 -3.34
C ARG A 18 4.77 5.48 -3.26
N ARG A 19 5.71 5.95 -4.07
CA ARG A 19 6.09 7.37 -4.14
C ARG A 19 4.96 8.22 -4.74
N ALA A 20 4.32 7.75 -5.82
CA ALA A 20 3.19 8.44 -6.44
C ALA A 20 2.01 8.60 -5.46
N ILE A 21 1.73 7.60 -4.63
CA ILE A 21 0.72 7.69 -3.58
C ILE A 21 1.24 8.29 -2.26
N ASP A 22 2.46 8.83 -2.22
CA ASP A 22 3.08 9.39 -1.02
C ASP A 22 2.87 8.52 0.24
N ALA A 23 3.01 7.20 0.10
CA ALA A 23 2.78 6.26 1.18
C ALA A 23 4.04 6.11 2.06
N ARG A 24 3.83 5.77 3.33
CA ARG A 24 4.92 5.48 4.28
C ARG A 24 5.84 4.38 3.73
N ALA A 25 7.15 4.53 3.93
CA ALA A 25 8.14 3.59 3.40
C ALA A 25 7.91 2.14 3.88
N SER A 26 7.47 1.96 5.13
CA SER A 26 7.18 0.65 5.72
C SER A 26 5.97 -0.08 5.10
N CYS A 27 5.15 0.60 4.29
CA CYS A 27 4.05 -0.04 3.59
C CYS A 27 4.53 -0.94 2.45
N LEU A 28 5.69 -0.68 1.86
CA LEU A 28 6.29 -1.58 0.88
C LEU A 28 7.02 -2.71 1.61
N ARG A 29 6.43 -3.90 1.58
CA ARG A 29 6.97 -5.08 2.26
C ARG A 29 6.52 -6.36 1.54
N ARG A 30 7.04 -7.50 1.99
CA ARG A 30 6.48 -8.80 1.59
C ARG A 30 5.15 -9.04 2.31
N ASP A 31 4.21 -9.64 1.60
CA ASP A 31 2.97 -10.15 2.17
C ASP A 31 3.20 -11.53 2.82
N GLU A 32 2.11 -12.24 3.15
CA GLU A 32 2.16 -13.56 3.81
C GLU A 32 2.65 -14.67 2.87
N CYS A 33 2.46 -14.51 1.56
CA CYS A 33 2.95 -15.42 0.52
C CYS A 33 4.40 -15.13 0.10
N GLY A 34 4.96 -14.01 0.56
CA GLY A 34 6.32 -13.58 0.25
C GLY A 34 6.41 -12.63 -0.95
N ASP A 35 5.30 -12.22 -1.55
CA ASP A 35 5.26 -11.32 -2.70
C ASP A 35 5.39 -9.86 -2.26
N TRP A 36 6.01 -9.05 -3.12
CA TRP A 36 6.12 -7.62 -2.84
C TRP A 36 4.77 -6.94 -3.02
N ALA A 37 4.36 -6.18 -2.02
CA ALA A 37 3.16 -5.38 -2.07
C ALA A 37 3.31 -4.04 -1.33
N VAL A 38 2.47 -3.08 -1.69
CA VAL A 38 2.18 -1.93 -0.82
C VAL A 38 0.97 -2.30 0.06
N CYS A 39 1.23 -2.58 1.33
CA CYS A 39 0.22 -3.06 2.26
C CYS A 39 -0.49 -1.90 3.00
N GLY A 40 -1.82 -1.87 2.91
CA GLY A 40 -2.71 -1.10 3.77
C GLY A 40 -3.54 -2.01 4.70
N ARG A 41 -4.36 -1.39 5.55
CA ARG A 41 -5.25 -2.13 6.48
C ARG A 41 -6.52 -2.68 5.83
N GLY A 42 -6.96 -2.08 4.72
CA GLY A 42 -8.18 -2.46 3.99
C GLY A 42 -7.88 -2.92 2.57
N GLY A 43 -6.64 -3.33 2.29
CA GLY A 43 -6.24 -3.74 0.96
C GLY A 43 -4.73 -3.68 0.71
N HIS A 44 -4.31 -4.28 -0.41
CA HIS A 44 -2.92 -4.41 -0.83
C HIS A 44 -2.78 -4.03 -2.30
N ILE A 45 -1.59 -3.56 -2.69
CA ILE A 45 -1.28 -3.24 -4.09
C ILE A 45 -0.13 -4.11 -4.56
N PHE A 46 -0.36 -4.83 -5.65
CA PHE A 46 0.61 -5.66 -6.34
C PHE A 46 0.96 -5.05 -7.70
N ALA A 47 2.18 -5.27 -8.15
CA ALA A 47 2.55 -4.96 -9.52
C ALA A 47 2.30 -6.21 -10.36
N VAL A 48 1.58 -6.05 -11.45
CA VAL A 48 1.20 -7.10 -12.39
C VAL A 48 1.58 -6.68 -13.81
N PRO A 49 1.57 -7.58 -14.81
CA PRO A 49 1.91 -7.23 -16.19
C PRO A 49 1.09 -6.03 -16.72
N GLU A 50 -0.19 -5.95 -16.38
CA GLU A 50 -1.17 -4.95 -16.82
C GLU A 50 -1.03 -3.61 -16.08
N GLY A 51 -0.22 -3.54 -15.02
CA GLY A 51 -0.06 -2.33 -14.20
C GLY A 51 -0.02 -2.63 -12.71
N PHE A 52 -1.03 -2.16 -11.98
CA PHE A 52 -1.13 -2.28 -10.53
C PHE A 52 -2.48 -2.85 -10.13
N GLN A 53 -2.46 -4.01 -9.48
CA GLN A 53 -3.65 -4.66 -8.94
C GLN A 53 -3.88 -4.20 -7.49
N LEU A 54 -5.03 -3.57 -7.26
CA LEU A 54 -5.51 -3.13 -5.96
C LEU A 54 -6.49 -4.20 -5.46
N LEU A 55 -6.09 -4.96 -4.46
CA LEU A 55 -6.99 -5.82 -3.70
C LEU A 55 -7.61 -5.00 -2.57
N CYS A 56 -8.93 -5.01 -2.46
CA CYS A 56 -9.68 -4.22 -1.50
C CYS A 56 -10.55 -5.12 -0.61
N PHE A 57 -10.41 -4.97 0.71
CA PHE A 57 -11.15 -5.72 1.72
C PHE A 57 -12.00 -4.75 2.55
N LYS A 58 -13.32 -4.77 2.39
CA LYS A 58 -14.23 -3.82 3.06
C LYS A 58 -15.09 -4.44 4.16
N GLY A 59 -15.31 -5.75 4.14
CA GLY A 59 -16.11 -6.47 5.16
C GLY A 59 -17.57 -6.04 5.21
N SER A 60 -18.07 -5.43 4.13
CA SER A 60 -19.50 -5.17 3.90
C SER A 60 -19.75 -4.79 2.45
N VAL A 61 -20.91 -5.18 1.93
CA VAL A 61 -21.38 -4.80 0.57
C VAL A 61 -21.43 -3.30 0.37
N ARG A 62 -21.92 -2.57 1.38
CA ARG A 62 -21.95 -1.10 1.34
C ARG A 62 -20.55 -0.51 1.26
N GLY A 63 -19.61 -1.06 2.03
CA GLY A 63 -18.21 -0.62 2.01
C GLY A 63 -17.56 -0.88 0.65
N TRP A 64 -17.82 -2.04 0.05
CA TRP A 64 -17.32 -2.39 -1.28
C TRP A 64 -17.88 -1.50 -2.39
N ASN A 65 -19.20 -1.28 -2.43
CA ASN A 65 -19.81 -0.35 -3.39
C ASN A 65 -19.25 1.08 -3.25
N ALA A 66 -19.01 1.52 -2.02
CA ALA A 66 -18.38 2.82 -1.75
C ALA A 66 -16.91 2.88 -2.18
N ALA A 67 -16.20 1.75 -2.19
CA ALA A 67 -14.83 1.63 -2.71
C ALA A 67 -14.83 1.68 -4.25
N LYS A 68 -15.70 0.90 -4.91
CA LYS A 68 -15.88 0.91 -6.38
C LYS A 68 -16.16 2.33 -6.90
N SER A 69 -17.08 3.04 -6.25
CA SER A 69 -17.40 4.43 -6.63
C SER A 69 -16.21 5.37 -6.50
N ARG A 70 -15.42 5.26 -5.43
CA ARG A 70 -14.23 6.12 -5.20
C ARG A 70 -13.05 5.77 -6.11
N LEU A 71 -12.92 4.50 -6.47
CA LEU A 71 -11.88 3.97 -7.36
C LEU A 71 -12.41 3.78 -8.79
N GLY A 72 -13.43 4.55 -9.21
CA GLY A 72 -14.05 4.42 -10.53
C GLY A 72 -13.13 4.74 -11.71
N PHE A 73 -11.92 5.22 -11.46
CA PHE A 73 -10.84 5.39 -12.44
C PHE A 73 -10.03 4.11 -12.68
N CYS A 74 -10.28 3.05 -11.90
CA CYS A 74 -9.69 1.73 -12.10
C CYS A 74 -10.68 0.80 -12.83
N SER A 75 -10.15 -0.20 -13.53
CA SER A 75 -10.96 -1.29 -14.09
C SER A 75 -11.20 -2.37 -13.05
N ILE A 76 -12.44 -2.81 -12.85
CA ILE A 76 -12.75 -3.92 -11.93
C ILE A 76 -12.34 -5.25 -12.58
N THR A 77 -11.60 -6.08 -11.85
CA THR A 77 -11.21 -7.44 -12.28
C THR A 77 -11.88 -8.54 -11.49
N GLN A 78 -12.24 -8.27 -10.23
CA GLN A 78 -13.03 -9.16 -9.39
C GLN A 78 -14.07 -8.32 -8.64
N ASP A 79 -15.35 -8.64 -8.84
CA ASP A 79 -16.47 -8.00 -8.15
C ASP A 79 -17.11 -9.02 -7.19
N GLY A 80 -16.55 -9.10 -5.98
CA GLY A 80 -17.16 -9.88 -4.90
C GLY A 80 -18.22 -9.07 -4.14
N ASP A 81 -18.76 -9.66 -3.07
CA ASP A 81 -19.77 -8.98 -2.26
C ASP A 81 -19.14 -7.92 -1.34
N GLU A 82 -18.07 -8.27 -0.62
CA GLU A 82 -17.45 -7.40 0.41
C GLU A 82 -15.99 -7.04 0.11
N GLU A 83 -15.48 -7.53 -1.01
CA GLU A 83 -14.10 -7.40 -1.46
C GLU A 83 -14.01 -7.50 -2.98
N GLY A 84 -12.86 -7.10 -3.51
CA GLY A 84 -12.62 -7.22 -4.94
C GLY A 84 -11.25 -6.75 -5.37
N GLY A 85 -11.01 -6.92 -6.67
CA GLY A 85 -9.78 -6.55 -7.36
C GLY A 85 -10.06 -5.44 -8.36
N LEU A 86 -9.18 -4.46 -8.42
CA LEU A 86 -9.18 -3.43 -9.47
C LEU A 86 -7.78 -3.29 -10.08
N ILE A 87 -7.71 -2.89 -11.34
CA ILE A 87 -6.47 -2.59 -12.05
C ILE A 87 -6.38 -1.10 -12.34
N LEU A 88 -5.21 -0.53 -12.05
CA LEU A 88 -4.77 0.75 -12.58
C LEU A 88 -3.54 0.49 -13.46
N ASP A 89 -3.62 0.82 -14.74
CA ASP A 89 -2.59 0.55 -15.75
C ASP A 89 -1.44 1.56 -15.75
N ARG A 90 -1.52 2.59 -14.91
CA ARG A 90 -0.57 3.71 -14.82
C ARG A 90 -0.29 4.11 -13.37
N LEU A 91 0.60 5.10 -13.19
CA LEU A 91 0.73 5.77 -11.91
C LEU A 91 -0.49 6.68 -11.65
N PRO A 92 -0.96 6.79 -10.40
CA PRO A 92 -2.09 7.63 -10.05
C PRO A 92 -1.71 9.11 -10.07
N THR A 93 -2.71 9.97 -10.31
CA THR A 93 -2.63 11.41 -10.05
C THR A 93 -2.67 11.69 -8.53
N ALA A 94 -2.47 12.94 -8.12
CA ALA A 94 -2.47 13.31 -6.71
C ALA A 94 -3.84 13.06 -6.02
N SER A 95 -4.95 13.30 -6.71
CA SER A 95 -6.30 13.06 -6.20
C SER A 95 -6.64 11.57 -6.15
N GLU A 96 -6.28 10.81 -7.19
CA GLU A 96 -6.43 9.35 -7.22
C GLU A 96 -5.59 8.70 -6.10
N ALA A 97 -4.38 9.19 -5.88
CA ALA A 97 -3.52 8.74 -4.79
C ALA A 97 -4.18 8.92 -3.42
N GLU A 98 -4.91 10.02 -3.19
CA GLU A 98 -5.68 10.22 -1.98
C GLU A 98 -6.83 9.22 -1.84
N ALA A 99 -7.59 9.00 -2.92
CA ALA A 99 -8.66 8.02 -2.94
C ALA A 99 -8.12 6.61 -2.65
N ILE A 100 -7.00 6.21 -3.28
CA ILE A 100 -6.35 4.91 -3.06
C ILE A 100 -5.93 4.75 -1.60
N ARG A 101 -5.23 5.74 -1.03
CA ARG A 101 -4.81 5.69 0.38
C ARG A 101 -6.00 5.56 1.32
N TYR A 102 -7.06 6.33 1.08
CA TYR A 102 -8.26 6.32 1.89
C TYR A 102 -8.96 4.96 1.84
N VAL A 103 -9.19 4.42 0.64
CA VAL A 103 -9.93 3.18 0.43
C VAL A 103 -9.18 1.97 0.99
N LEU A 104 -7.88 1.86 0.68
CA LEU A 104 -7.04 0.73 1.11
C LEU A 104 -6.46 0.90 2.52
N GLY A 105 -6.66 2.06 3.15
CA GLY A 105 -6.13 2.37 4.46
C GLY A 105 -4.59 2.35 4.49
N ILE A 106 -3.95 2.91 3.46
CA ILE A 106 -2.49 3.04 3.35
C ILE A 106 -2.05 4.35 4.01
N PRO A 107 -1.23 4.31 5.07
CA PRO A 107 -0.72 5.51 5.71
C PRO A 107 0.10 6.40 4.77
N LYS A 108 -0.21 7.70 4.74
CA LYS A 108 0.61 8.72 4.07
C LYS A 108 1.96 8.88 4.77
N ALA A 109 3.02 9.17 4.01
CA ALA A 109 4.31 9.53 4.56
C ALA A 109 4.20 10.83 5.37
N ARG A 110 5.01 10.93 6.44
CA ARG A 110 5.19 12.17 7.18
C ARG A 110 6.44 12.86 6.68
N HIS A 111 6.28 14.04 6.10
CA HIS A 111 7.38 14.92 5.72
C HIS A 111 7.62 15.89 6.87
N LEU A 112 8.57 15.55 7.76
CA LEU A 112 8.94 16.41 8.89
C LEU A 112 10.02 17.40 8.45
N SER A 113 9.84 18.67 8.79
CA SER A 113 10.94 19.65 8.72
C SER A 113 12.06 19.28 9.69
N GLU A 114 13.24 19.87 9.52
CA GLU A 114 14.38 19.61 10.41
C GLU A 114 14.07 20.06 11.85
N GLU A 115 13.38 21.18 12.02
CA GLU A 115 12.96 21.70 13.33
C GLU A 115 11.89 20.79 13.97
N GLN A 116 10.96 20.25 13.18
CA GLN A 116 9.97 19.30 13.67
C GLN A 116 10.63 17.99 14.09
N ARG A 117 11.60 17.51 13.31
CA ARG A 117 12.40 16.33 13.64
C ARG A 117 13.21 16.55 14.92
N ALA A 118 13.86 17.71 15.07
CA ALA A 118 14.60 18.08 16.28
C ALA A 118 13.69 18.11 17.51
N ARG A 119 12.49 18.69 17.40
CA ARG A 119 11.48 18.66 18.48
C ARG A 119 11.05 17.25 18.87
N MET A 120 10.89 16.36 17.90
CA MET A 120 10.56 14.95 18.19
C MET A 120 11.71 14.21 18.88
N ILE A 121 12.96 14.50 18.49
CA ILE A 121 14.16 13.94 19.14
C ILE A 121 14.23 14.41 20.60
N LEU A 122 14.12 15.72 20.84
CA LEU A 122 14.20 16.32 22.17
C LEU A 122 13.10 15.83 23.13
N SER A 123 11.89 15.59 22.62
CA SER A 123 10.77 15.09 23.41
C SER A 123 10.77 13.57 23.66
N GLY A 124 11.78 12.84 23.15
CA GLY A 124 11.82 11.37 23.18
C GLY A 124 10.73 10.70 22.34
N ALA A 125 9.89 11.47 21.63
CA ALA A 125 8.87 10.97 20.73
C ALA A 125 9.47 10.31 19.48
N TRP A 126 10.71 10.65 19.14
CA TRP A 126 11.44 10.09 18.00
C TRP A 126 11.70 8.59 18.13
N ASP A 127 11.97 8.08 19.32
CA ASP A 127 12.22 6.64 19.52
C ASP A 127 10.93 5.83 19.35
N ARG A 128 9.79 6.38 19.78
CA ARG A 128 8.45 5.83 19.47
C ARG A 128 8.13 5.93 17.98
N PHE A 129 8.51 7.03 17.33
CA PHE A 129 8.30 7.22 15.90
C PHE A 129 9.09 6.22 15.03
N LYS A 130 10.31 5.87 15.44
CA LYS A 130 11.11 4.79 14.81
C LYS A 130 10.58 3.39 15.12
N GLY A 131 9.94 3.19 16.29
CA GLY A 131 9.44 1.88 16.74
C GLY A 131 8.42 1.23 15.80
N ASP A 132 7.66 2.04 15.05
CA ASP A 132 6.77 1.61 13.97
C ASP A 132 7.51 1.02 12.74
N PHE A 133 8.83 1.21 12.65
CA PHE A 133 9.73 0.55 11.71
C PHE A 133 10.49 -0.57 12.44
N ARG A 134 9.78 -1.46 13.14
CA ARG A 134 10.34 -2.79 13.40
C ARG A 134 10.01 -3.66 12.19
N PRO A 135 10.98 -4.05 11.35
CA PRO A 135 10.77 -5.27 10.56
C PRO A 135 10.39 -6.36 11.55
N LYS A 136 9.29 -7.09 11.31
CA LYS A 136 9.02 -8.32 12.06
C LYS A 136 10.27 -9.16 11.88
N SER A 137 11.06 -9.30 12.95
CA SER A 137 12.14 -10.27 13.03
C SER A 137 11.51 -11.59 12.61
N GLY A 138 12.06 -12.20 11.55
CA GLY A 138 11.64 -13.51 11.10
C GLY A 138 11.57 -14.44 12.31
N SER A 139 10.39 -14.99 12.56
CA SER A 139 10.22 -16.11 13.46
C SER A 139 10.90 -17.32 12.83
N GLY A 140 12.20 -17.43 13.06
CA GLY A 140 12.89 -18.70 12.98
C GLY A 140 12.72 -19.42 14.32
N GLY A 141 12.39 -20.71 14.25
CA GLY A 141 12.65 -21.68 15.31
C GLY A 141 11.42 -22.19 16.05
N GLY A 142 11.15 -23.48 15.87
CA GLY A 142 10.17 -24.29 16.57
C GLY A 142 9.89 -25.56 15.78
#